data_AF-A0A0Q9T3F4-F1
#
_entry.id   AF-A0A0Q9T3F4-F1
#
_cell.length_a   1.000
_cell.length_b   1.000
_cell.length_c   1.000
_cell.angle_alpha   90.00
_cell.angle_beta   90.00
_cell.angle_gamma   90.00
#
_symmetry.space_group_name_H-M   'P 1'
#
loop_
_entity.id
_entity.type
_entity.pdbx_description
1 polymer ?
#
loop_
_entity_poly.entity_id
_entity_poly.type
_entity_poly.pdbx_seq_one_letter_code
_entity_poly.pdbx_strand_id
1 'polypeptide(L)'
;MSLYVYLEALSRSAQSWEDQGEVVRGGRKSLGEVDASLLGARVQPAAQAFIDAWMKEVKRLEDAAADHAQSLRDASLLFQQADQDVIERSQQLMSWTDRNVSPTVGP
;
A
#
# COMPACT_ATOMS: atom_id res chain seq x y z
N MET A 1 -12.82 15.01 -10.83
CA MET A 1 -11.69 14.86 -9.90
C MET A 1 -10.42 15.01 -10.73
N SER A 2 -9.52 15.95 -10.42
CA SER A 2 -8.29 16.12 -11.22
C SER A 2 -7.33 14.97 -10.96
N LEU A 3 -6.45 14.67 -11.93
CA LEU A 3 -5.42 13.62 -11.80
C LEU A 3 -4.57 13.83 -10.53
N TYR A 4 -4.25 15.07 -10.20
CA TYR A 4 -3.55 15.44 -8.98
C TYR A 4 -4.27 14.98 -7.70
N VAL A 5 -5.58 15.22 -7.60
CA VAL A 5 -6.40 14.79 -6.45
C VAL A 5 -6.45 13.26 -6.36
N TYR A 6 -6.44 12.57 -7.50
CA TYR A 6 -6.43 11.12 -7.53
C TYR A 6 -5.07 10.51 -7.13
N LEU A 7 -3.95 11.07 -7.62
CA LEU A 7 -2.59 10.66 -7.20
C LEU A 7 -2.37 10.86 -5.70
N GLU A 8 -2.84 11.98 -5.16
CA GLU A 8 -2.81 12.25 -3.73
C GLU A 8 -3.65 11.22 -2.94
N ALA A 9 -4.82 10.84 -3.45
CA ALA A 9 -5.65 9.81 -2.83
C ALA A 9 -4.97 8.42 -2.85
N LEU A 10 -4.27 8.07 -3.94
CA LEU A 10 -3.48 6.83 -4.02
C LEU A 10 -2.34 6.83 -2.98
N SER A 11 -1.60 7.94 -2.88
CA SER A 11 -0.51 8.09 -1.91
C SER A 11 -1.01 7.96 -0.46
N ARG A 12 -2.09 8.66 -0.11
CA ARG A 12 -2.70 8.56 1.23
C ARG A 12 -3.20 7.16 1.53
N SER A 13 -3.80 6.50 0.54
CA SER A 13 -4.27 5.13 0.71
C SER A 13 -3.11 4.16 0.91
N ALA A 14 -2.00 4.34 0.19
CA ALA A 14 -0.80 3.54 0.36
C ALA A 14 -0.22 3.69 1.78
N GLN A 15 -0.09 4.93 2.27
CA GLN A 15 0.36 5.20 3.63
C GLN A 15 -0.57 4.55 4.67
N SER A 16 -1.89 4.67 4.48
CA SER A 16 -2.85 4.05 5.40
C SER A 16 -2.72 2.52 5.45
N TRP A 17 -2.36 1.87 4.34
CA TRP A 17 -2.11 0.43 4.32
C TRP A 17 -0.82 0.08 5.08
N GLU A 18 0.25 0.86 4.93
CA GLU A 18 1.48 0.66 5.69
C GLU A 18 1.27 0.84 7.19
N ASP A 19 0.56 1.90 7.59
CA ASP A 19 0.26 2.16 9.00
C ASP A 19 -0.54 1.00 9.61
N GLN A 20 -1.52 0.46 8.88
CA GLN A 20 -2.27 -0.73 9.30
C GLN A 20 -1.37 -1.97 9.38
N GLY A 21 -0.46 -2.15 8.42
CA GLY A 21 0.53 -3.22 8.43
C GLY A 21 1.41 -3.19 9.68
N GLU A 22 1.88 -2.01 10.09
CA GLU A 22 2.67 -1.84 11.32
C GLU A 22 1.87 -2.15 12.59
N VAL A 23 0.60 -1.76 12.64
CA VAL A 23 -0.29 -2.14 13.76
C VAL A 23 -0.46 -3.66 13.84
N VAL A 24 -0.70 -4.32 12.71
CA VAL A 24 -0.83 -5.79 12.60
C VAL A 24 0.48 -6.48 13.02
N ARG A 25 1.63 -5.97 12.57
CA ARG A 25 2.96 -6.44 12.94
C ARG A 25 3.21 -6.32 14.45
N GLY A 26 2.80 -5.21 15.07
CA GLY A 26 2.83 -5.03 16.52
C GLY A 26 1.97 -6.07 17.26
N GLY A 27 0.78 -6.37 16.75
CA GLY A 27 -0.07 -7.46 17.23
C GLY A 27 0.61 -8.82 17.13
N ARG A 28 1.26 -9.13 16.01
CA ARG A 28 2.03 -10.38 15.81
C ARG A 28 3.14 -10.53 16.83
N LYS A 29 3.89 -9.46 17.09
CA LYS A 29 4.97 -9.47 18.09
C LYS A 29 4.41 -9.77 19.48
N SER A 30 3.31 -9.11 19.86
CA SER A 30 2.63 -9.33 21.14
C SER A 30 2.13 -10.77 21.28
N LEU A 31 1.59 -11.37 20.21
CA LEU A 31 1.20 -12.78 20.17
C LEU A 31 2.39 -13.73 20.34
N GLY A 32 3.54 -13.42 19.73
CA GLY A 32 4.75 -14.22 19.83
C GLY A 32 5.43 -14.19 21.21
N GLU A 33 5.09 -13.22 22.05
CA GLU A 33 5.56 -13.11 23.44
C GLU A 33 4.73 -13.97 24.42
N VAL A 34 3.62 -14.58 23.97
CA VAL A 34 2.75 -15.40 24.80
C VAL A 34 3.39 -16.77 25.07
N ASP A 35 3.51 -17.13 26.34
CA ASP A 35 3.94 -18.46 26.77
C ASP A 35 2.74 -19.36 27.10
N ALA A 36 2.41 -20.27 26.18
CA ALA A 36 1.32 -21.23 26.34
C ALA A 36 1.59 -22.28 27.45
N SER A 37 2.85 -22.44 27.89
CA SER A 37 3.19 -23.40 28.94
C SER A 37 2.60 -23.03 30.30
N LEU A 38 2.32 -21.74 30.52
CA LEU A 38 1.67 -21.23 31.73
C LEU A 38 0.23 -21.74 31.93
N LEU A 39 -0.40 -22.28 30.87
CA LEU A 39 -1.77 -22.80 30.92
C LEU A 39 -1.83 -24.26 31.40
N GLY A 40 -0.69 -24.89 31.65
CA GLY A 40 -0.58 -26.28 32.11
C GLY A 40 -0.75 -27.31 30.99
N ALA A 41 -0.25 -28.52 31.24
CA ALA A 41 -0.05 -29.55 30.21
C ALA A 41 -1.32 -29.99 29.44
N ARG A 42 -2.51 -29.84 30.04
CA ARG A 42 -3.77 -30.21 29.39
C ARG A 42 -4.23 -29.19 28.34
N VAL A 43 -3.96 -27.89 28.58
CA VAL A 43 -4.46 -26.79 27.74
C VAL A 43 -3.37 -26.27 26.80
N GLN A 44 -2.10 -26.37 27.21
CA GLN A 44 -0.95 -25.92 26.44
C GLN A 44 -0.97 -26.34 24.96
N PRO A 45 -1.24 -27.61 24.57
CA PRO A 45 -1.20 -28.01 23.17
C PRO A 45 -2.26 -27.30 22.31
N ALA A 46 -3.47 -27.14 22.86
CA ALA A 46 -4.56 -26.46 22.17
C ALA A 46 -4.31 -24.95 22.08
N ALA A 47 -3.77 -24.35 23.14
CA ALA A 47 -3.39 -22.93 23.16
C ALA A 47 -2.25 -22.64 22.17
N GLN A 48 -1.24 -23.50 22.09
CA GLN A 48 -0.15 -23.35 21.14
C GLN A 48 -0.66 -23.44 19.70
N ALA A 49 -1.51 -24.42 19.39
CA ALA A 49 -2.10 -24.54 18.05
C ALA A 49 -2.92 -23.30 17.65
N PHE A 50 -3.64 -22.71 18.61
CA PHE A 50 -4.37 -21.46 18.41
C PHE A 50 -3.42 -20.28 18.14
N ILE A 51 -2.36 -20.12 18.95
CA ILE A 51 -1.36 -19.07 18.77
C ILE A 51 -0.67 -19.21 17.41
N ASP A 52 -0.27 -20.41 17.02
CA ASP A 52 0.39 -20.67 15.73
C ASP A 52 -0.52 -20.33 14.55
N ALA A 53 -1.81 -20.71 14.62
CA ALA A 53 -2.79 -20.39 13.60
C ALA A 53 -2.98 -18.87 13.46
N TRP A 54 -3.07 -18.16 14.58
CA TRP A 54 -3.20 -16.70 14.57
C TRP A 54 -1.93 -16.00 14.11
N MET A 55 -0.74 -16.45 14.51
CA MET A 55 0.52 -15.89 14.01
C MET A 55 0.61 -15.98 12.49
N LYS A 56 0.17 -17.11 11.91
CA LYS A 56 0.12 -17.30 10.46
C LYS A 56 -0.86 -16.33 9.79
N GLU A 57 -2.06 -16.17 10.34
CA GLU A 57 -3.07 -15.27 9.78
C GLU A 57 -2.65 -13.80 9.89
N VAL A 58 -2.12 -13.39 11.04
CA VAL A 58 -1.61 -12.02 11.24
C VAL A 58 -0.46 -11.73 10.28
N LYS A 59 0.44 -12.69 10.04
CA LYS A 59 1.48 -12.55 9.01
C LYS A 59 0.89 -12.39 7.60
N ARG A 60 -0.15 -13.17 7.26
CA ARG A 60 -0.84 -13.04 5.97
C ARG A 60 -1.45 -11.63 5.78
N LEU A 61 -1.99 -11.05 6.86
CA LEU A 61 -2.54 -9.69 6.85
C LEU A 61 -1.43 -8.63 6.73
N GLU A 62 -0.30 -8.81 7.42
CA GLU A 62 0.90 -7.97 7.30
C GLU A 62 1.39 -7.94 5.84
N ASP A 63 1.56 -9.11 5.22
CA ASP A 63 2.01 -9.25 3.84
C ASP A 63 0.99 -8.61 2.86
N ALA A 64 -0.32 -8.83 3.07
CA ALA A 64 -1.36 -8.24 2.24
C ALA A 64 -1.41 -6.70 2.31
N ALA A 65 -1.22 -6.12 3.51
CA ALA A 65 -1.16 -4.68 3.68
C ALA A 65 0.03 -4.07 2.92
N ALA A 66 1.20 -4.71 2.97
CA ALA A 66 2.37 -4.31 2.21
C ALA A 66 2.14 -4.39 0.69
N ASP A 67 1.53 -5.48 0.20
CA ASP A 67 1.19 -5.65 -1.22
C ASP A 67 0.21 -4.59 -1.71
N HIS A 68 -0.79 -4.23 -0.91
CA HIS A 68 -1.74 -3.16 -1.23
C HIS A 68 -1.05 -1.79 -1.30
N ALA A 69 -0.22 -1.47 -0.32
CA ALA A 69 0.56 -0.22 -0.31
C ALA A 69 1.44 -0.11 -1.56
N GLN A 70 2.16 -1.18 -1.91
CA GLN A 70 3.01 -1.23 -3.09
C GLN A 70 2.20 -1.08 -4.38
N SER A 71 1.09 -1.81 -4.52
CA SER A 71 0.23 -1.75 -5.70
C SER A 71 -0.32 -0.34 -5.95
N LEU A 72 -0.63 0.41 -4.89
CA LEU A 72 -1.10 1.79 -4.99
C LEU A 72 0.02 2.75 -5.44
N ARG A 73 1.27 2.53 -4.99
CA ARG A 73 2.44 3.27 -5.46
C ARG A 73 2.72 3.00 -6.93
N ASP A 74 2.67 1.73 -7.34
CA ASP A 74 2.87 1.33 -8.73
C ASP A 74 1.80 1.93 -9.63
N ALA A 75 0.54 1.91 -9.19
CA ALA A 75 -0.55 2.58 -9.91
C ALA A 75 -0.28 4.09 -10.07
N SER A 76 0.16 4.76 -9.00
CA SER A 76 0.52 6.19 -9.06
C SER A 76 1.62 6.47 -10.09
N LEU A 77 2.65 5.61 -10.15
CA LEU A 77 3.74 5.73 -11.12
C LEU A 77 3.23 5.55 -12.57
N LEU A 78 2.37 4.55 -12.80
CA LEU A 78 1.79 4.29 -14.12
C LEU A 78 0.95 5.47 -14.62
N PHE A 79 0.18 6.11 -13.73
CA PHE A 79 -0.58 7.31 -14.07
C PHE A 79 0.31 8.48 -14.45
N GLN A 80 1.41 8.69 -13.72
CA GLN A 80 2.37 9.76 -14.04
C GLN A 80 3.06 9.52 -15.39
N GLN A 81 3.44 8.28 -15.68
CA GLN A 81 4.03 7.90 -16.97
C GLN A 81 3.03 8.08 -18.12
N ALA A 82 1.79 7.63 -17.94
CA ALA A 82 0.75 7.80 -18.96
C ALA A 82 0.44 9.27 -19.23
N ASP A 83 0.42 10.12 -18.18
CA ASP A 83 0.23 11.56 -18.33
C ASP A 83 1.38 12.18 -19.15
N GLN A 84 2.63 11.83 -18.82
CA GLN A 84 3.79 12.30 -19.58
C GLN A 84 3.75 11.87 -21.05
N ASP A 85 3.44 10.61 -21.34
CA ASP A 85 3.31 10.09 -22.71
C ASP A 85 2.24 10.84 -23.51
N VAL A 86 1.10 11.17 -22.87
CA VAL A 86 0.02 11.93 -23.51
C VAL A 86 0.49 13.36 -23.79
N ILE A 87 1.15 14.01 -22.83
CA ILE A 87 1.69 15.37 -22.99
C ILE A 87 2.67 15.42 -24.17
N GLU A 88 3.64 14.50 -24.22
CA GLU A 88 4.64 14.44 -25.29
C GLU A 88 4.00 14.23 -26.67
N ARG A 89 3.04 13.31 -26.78
CA ARG A 89 2.29 13.07 -28.04
C ARG A 89 1.45 14.27 -28.43
N SER A 90 0.77 14.91 -27.49
CA SER A 90 -0.03 16.10 -27.76
C SER A 90 0.84 17.27 -28.24
N GLN A 91 2.00 17.51 -27.63
CA GLN A 91 2.94 18.55 -28.06
C GLN A 91 3.45 18.33 -29.50
N GLN A 92 3.66 17.07 -29.91
CA GLN A 92 4.05 16.75 -31.29
C GLN A 92 2.97 17.13 -32.31
N LEU A 93 1.69 17.08 -31.93
CA LEU A 93 0.55 17.44 -32.77
C LEU A 93 0.27 18.95 -32.81
N MET A 94 0.78 19.71 -31.84
CA MET A 94 0.59 21.17 -31.77
C MET A 94 1.41 21.91 -32.83
N SER A 95 0.95 23.13 -33.14
CA SER A 95 1.70 24.07 -33.97
C SER A 95 3.08 24.33 -33.35
N TRP A 96 4.09 24.66 -34.16
CA TRP A 96 5.43 24.92 -33.66
C TRP A 96 5.46 26.04 -32.60
N THR A 97 4.59 27.04 -32.74
CA THR A 97 4.45 28.17 -31.82
C THR A 97 3.92 27.72 -30.45
N ASP A 98 3.03 26.73 -30.42
CA ASP A 98 2.32 26.31 -29.22
C ASP A 98 2.89 25.03 -28.59
N ARG A 99 3.90 24.42 -29.22
CA ARG A 99 4.50 23.14 -28.83
C ARG A 99 5.13 23.14 -27.42
N ASN A 100 5.48 24.31 -26.90
CA ASN A 100 6.09 24.47 -25.57
C ASN A 100 5.10 24.97 -24.50
N VAL A 101 3.81 25.06 -24.82
CA VAL A 101 2.80 25.43 -23.82
C VAL A 101 2.68 24.30 -22.81
N SER A 102 2.83 24.64 -21.52
CA SER A 102 2.70 23.65 -20.45
C SER A 102 1.22 23.32 -20.20
N PRO A 103 0.82 22.05 -20.20
CA PRO A 103 -0.57 21.64 -19.94
C PRO A 103 -1.00 21.84 -18.49
N THR A 104 -0.05 22.11 -17.58
CA THR A 104 -0.30 22.28 -16.14
C THR A 104 -0.35 23.74 -15.70
N VAL A 105 -0.03 24.67 -16.58
CA VAL A 105 -0.11 26.11 -16.31
C VAL A 105 -1.32 26.61 -17.09
N GLY A 106 -2.44 26.84 -16.38
CA GLY A 106 -3.56 27.59 -16.96
C GLY A 106 -3.11 29.00 -17.35
N PRO A 107 -3.92 29.74 -18.13
CA PRO A 107 -3.66 31.17 -18.35
C PRO A 107 -3.56 31.95 -17.03
#